data_AF-A0A930XJG2-F1
#
_entry.id   AF-A0A930XJG2-F1
#
_cell.length_a   1.000
_cell.length_b   1.000
_cell.length_c   1.000
_cell.angle_alpha   90.00
_cell.angle_beta   90.00
_cell.angle_gamma   90.00
#
_symmetry.space_group_name_H-M   'P 1'
#
loop_
_entity.id
_entity.type
_entity.pdbx_description
1 polymer ?
#
loop_
_entity_poly.entity_id
_entity_poly.type
_entity_poly.pdbx_seq_one_letter_code
_entity_poly.pdbx_strand_id
1 'polypeptide(L)'
;MVCFFGVWIGLWLPIAIAVSRTVGWSPPQPLTPAQKLPLLASLYALAPLVFWGFCRLRQDSLQRYGLAFAPDLGISLGWGLLGGILGLGSMVLMQQRLGWLQWNEYPVVVELSTEQSNASTPIQGSTATPPVATRFQASVLPTVLTTLFLGLWVGFTEELIFRGLIQTQLELSLASWQSALLTSALFALLHLVWEGRANLPQLPGLWLMGLVLTLARWVDQGSLGLPWGLHAGWIWLMASLDTLQAVRYTHRVSPWLTGWEGKPLAGAVGIGFLLLTAGALWLVRGLS
;
A
#
# COMPACT_ATOMS: atom_id res chain seq x y z
N MET A 1 2.68 9.99 23.20
CA MET A 1 1.99 9.70 21.93
C MET A 1 1.28 10.93 21.36
N VAL A 2 0.40 11.61 22.11
CA VAL A 2 -0.30 12.84 21.63
C VAL A 2 0.68 13.92 21.13
N CYS A 3 1.74 14.22 21.88
CA CYS A 3 2.73 15.21 21.46
C CYS A 3 3.43 14.83 20.15
N PHE A 4 3.68 13.55 19.89
CA PHE A 4 4.29 13.09 18.64
C PHE A 4 3.40 13.43 17.44
N PHE A 5 2.12 13.05 17.49
CA PHE A 5 1.17 13.35 16.41
C PHE A 5 0.89 14.85 16.29
N GLY A 6 0.84 15.57 17.41
CA GLY A 6 0.69 17.03 17.40
C GLY A 6 1.85 17.73 16.70
N VAL A 7 3.09 17.33 16.98
CA VAL A 7 4.29 17.86 16.30
C VAL A 7 4.29 17.45 14.83
N TRP A 8 3.98 16.20 14.51
CA TRP A 8 3.97 15.73 13.13
C TRP A 8 2.95 16.50 12.27
N ILE A 9 1.71 16.64 12.76
CA ILE A 9 0.67 17.42 12.08
C ILE A 9 1.06 18.91 12.03
N GLY A 10 1.58 19.47 13.12
CA GLY A 10 1.99 20.87 13.18
C GLY A 10 3.09 21.22 12.18
N LEU A 11 4.07 20.34 12.00
CA LEU A 11 5.13 20.50 11.00
C LEU A 11 4.64 20.24 9.56
N TRP A 12 3.72 19.29 9.39
CA TRP A 12 3.19 18.95 8.08
C TRP A 12 2.22 20.01 7.53
N LEU A 13 1.43 20.66 8.38
CA LEU A 13 0.35 21.56 7.95
C LEU A 13 0.82 22.72 7.04
N PRO A 14 1.92 23.44 7.33
CA PRO A 14 2.44 24.46 6.42
C PRO A 14 2.84 23.90 5.04
N ILE A 15 3.40 22.68 5.02
CA ILE A 15 3.77 21.99 3.78
C ILE A 15 2.51 21.57 3.02
N ALA A 16 1.51 21.03 3.71
CA ALA A 16 0.23 20.65 3.13
C ALA A 16 -0.47 21.85 2.47
N ILE A 17 -0.43 23.04 3.11
CA ILE A 17 -0.99 24.29 2.55
C ILE A 17 -0.21 24.73 1.30
N ALA A 18 1.11 24.60 1.29
CA ALA A 18 1.91 24.91 0.11
C ALA A 18 1.59 23.95 -1.04
N VAL A 19 1.58 22.65 -0.77
CA VAL A 19 1.27 21.59 -1.74
C VAL A 19 -0.16 21.70 -2.25
N SER A 20 -1.14 22.02 -1.40
CA SER A 20 -2.54 22.18 -1.84
C SER A 20 -2.69 23.28 -2.90
N ARG A 21 -1.95 24.39 -2.75
CA ARG A 21 -1.93 25.48 -3.71
C ARG A 21 -1.29 25.06 -5.04
N THR A 22 -0.22 24.27 -5.01
CA THR A 22 0.45 23.82 -6.25
C THR A 22 -0.36 22.81 -7.03
N VAL A 23 -1.16 21.97 -6.35
CA VAL A 23 -2.02 20.97 -7.00
C VAL A 23 -3.44 21.48 -7.27
N GLY A 24 -3.70 22.77 -7.03
CA GLY A 24 -4.99 23.41 -7.27
C GLY A 24 -6.14 22.86 -6.44
N TRP A 25 -5.86 22.32 -5.25
CA TRP A 25 -6.88 21.77 -4.37
C TRP A 25 -7.27 22.75 -3.25
N SER A 26 -8.58 22.86 -3.01
CA SER A 26 -9.15 23.66 -1.93
C SER A 26 -10.22 22.86 -1.18
N PRO A 27 -10.21 22.84 0.16
CA PRO A 27 -11.30 22.29 0.96
C PRO A 27 -12.64 22.97 0.61
N PRO A 28 -13.80 22.28 0.62
CA PRO A 28 -14.03 20.90 1.07
C PRO A 28 -14.06 19.85 -0.06
N GLN A 29 -13.53 20.16 -1.24
CA GLN A 29 -13.63 19.26 -2.40
C GLN A 29 -12.91 17.93 -2.13
N PRO A 30 -13.41 16.78 -2.63
CA PRO A 30 -12.70 15.52 -2.53
C PRO A 30 -11.38 15.57 -3.31
N LEU A 31 -10.33 14.95 -2.78
CA LEU A 31 -9.02 14.85 -3.44
C LEU A 31 -9.08 13.84 -4.58
N THR A 32 -8.62 14.24 -5.76
CA THR A 32 -8.36 13.28 -6.85
C THR A 32 -7.11 12.43 -6.53
N PRO A 33 -6.95 11.23 -7.12
CA PRO A 33 -5.76 10.40 -6.90
C PRO A 33 -4.44 11.13 -7.18
N ALA A 34 -4.38 11.95 -8.24
CA ALA A 34 -3.20 12.73 -8.61
C ALA A 34 -2.85 13.81 -7.57
N GLN A 35 -3.86 14.45 -6.96
CA GLN A 35 -3.66 15.46 -5.91
C GLN A 35 -3.32 14.84 -4.55
N LYS A 36 -3.83 13.63 -4.27
CA LYS A 36 -3.59 12.89 -3.04
C LYS A 36 -2.11 12.50 -2.89
N LEU A 37 -1.48 12.05 -3.98
CA LEU A 37 -0.13 11.52 -3.95
C LEU A 37 0.91 12.49 -3.36
N PRO A 38 1.04 13.77 -3.81
CA PRO A 38 2.03 14.69 -3.24
C PRO A 38 1.74 15.07 -1.78
N LEU A 39 0.47 15.16 -1.38
CA LEU A 39 0.10 15.40 0.02
C LEU A 39 0.53 14.23 0.91
N LEU A 40 0.22 13.01 0.50
CA LEU A 40 0.60 11.80 1.22
C LEU A 40 2.13 11.61 1.27
N ALA A 41 2.81 11.82 0.14
CA ALA A 41 4.25 11.75 0.03
C ALA A 41 4.94 12.72 1.00
N SER A 42 4.48 13.97 1.09
CA SER A 42 5.02 14.95 2.04
C SER A 42 4.76 14.56 3.50
N LEU A 43 3.58 14.00 3.81
CA LEU A 43 3.25 13.51 5.15
C LEU A 43 4.18 12.37 5.56
N TYR A 44 4.38 11.40 4.66
CA TYR A 44 5.16 10.19 4.90
C TYR A 44 6.66 10.49 4.95
N ALA A 45 7.15 11.46 4.18
CA ALA A 45 8.54 11.90 4.23
C ALA A 45 8.92 12.48 5.61
N LEU A 46 7.97 13.16 6.28
CA LEU A 46 8.20 13.76 7.59
C LEU A 46 8.18 12.74 8.73
N ALA A 47 7.40 11.65 8.61
CA ALA A 47 7.17 10.73 9.72
C ALA A 47 8.47 10.17 10.34
N PRO A 48 9.43 9.65 9.55
CA PRO A 48 10.68 9.12 10.10
C PRO A 48 11.54 10.18 10.78
N LEU A 49 11.51 11.42 10.28
CA LEU A 49 12.26 12.55 10.85
C LEU A 49 11.69 12.95 12.21
N VAL A 50 10.36 13.09 12.30
CA VAL A 50 9.68 13.39 13.57
C VAL A 50 9.86 12.24 14.56
N PHE A 51 9.83 10.99 14.08
CA PHE A 51 10.07 9.80 14.89
C PHE A 51 11.49 9.76 15.45
N TRP A 52 12.48 10.06 14.62
CA TRP A 52 13.88 10.18 15.06
C TRP A 52 14.05 11.27 16.13
N GLY A 53 13.44 12.46 15.93
CA GLY A 53 13.43 13.53 16.93
C GLY A 53 12.76 13.11 18.24
N PHE A 54 11.64 12.39 18.17
CA PHE A 54 10.95 11.84 19.34
C PHE A 54 11.84 10.87 20.13
N CYS A 55 12.52 9.95 19.47
CA CYS A 55 13.46 9.03 20.13
C CYS A 55 14.62 9.78 20.80
N ARG A 56 15.18 10.79 20.12
CA ARG A 56 16.25 11.64 20.69
C ARG A 56 15.81 12.38 21.95
N LEU A 57 14.61 12.96 21.95
CA LEU A 57 14.07 13.69 23.10
C LEU A 57 13.78 12.77 24.29
N ARG A 58 13.41 11.51 24.04
CA ARG A 58 13.15 10.53 25.11
C ARG A 58 14.38 9.71 25.51
N GLN A 59 15.51 9.91 24.83
CA GLN A 59 16.72 9.08 24.98
C GLN A 59 16.42 7.57 24.76
N ASP A 60 15.41 7.25 23.94
CA ASP A 60 15.06 5.87 23.60
C ASP A 60 15.95 5.37 22.44
N SER A 61 16.29 4.09 22.47
CA SER A 61 16.90 3.39 21.32
C SER A 61 15.85 3.10 20.24
N LEU A 62 16.23 3.21 18.96
CA LEU A 62 15.36 2.83 17.83
C LEU A 62 15.00 1.33 17.85
N GLN A 63 15.86 0.50 18.46
CA GLN A 63 15.63 -0.93 18.64
C GLN A 63 14.38 -1.21 19.48
N ARG A 64 14.05 -0.32 20.43
CA ARG A 64 12.81 -0.41 21.24
C ARG A 64 11.56 -0.46 20.36
N TYR A 65 11.62 0.20 19.21
CA TYR A 65 10.52 0.30 18.26
C TYR A 65 10.71 -0.66 17.07
N GLY A 66 11.60 -1.66 17.21
CA GLY A 66 11.84 -2.70 16.21
C GLY A 66 12.77 -2.30 15.06
N LEU A 67 13.48 -1.17 15.17
CA LEU A 67 14.51 -0.76 14.22
C LEU A 67 15.91 -0.98 14.81
N ALA A 68 16.39 -2.22 14.70
CA ALA A 68 17.80 -2.54 14.89
C ALA A 68 18.48 -2.47 13.52
N PHE A 69 19.36 -1.48 13.28
CA PHE A 69 20.15 -1.40 12.05
C PHE A 69 21.26 -2.47 12.04
N ALA A 70 20.84 -3.73 11.97
CA ALA A 70 21.65 -4.93 11.92
C ALA A 70 21.29 -5.74 10.65
N PRO A 71 22.16 -6.65 10.18
CA PRO A 71 21.87 -7.50 9.03
C PRO A 71 20.54 -8.25 9.15
N ASP A 72 20.17 -8.64 10.37
CA ASP A 72 18.93 -9.36 10.66
C ASP A 72 17.68 -8.59 10.20
N LEU A 73 17.65 -7.26 10.37
CA LEU A 73 16.53 -6.45 9.89
C LEU A 73 16.35 -6.57 8.37
N GLY A 74 17.46 -6.55 7.62
CA GLY A 74 17.46 -6.68 6.17
C GLY A 74 17.08 -8.09 5.70
N ILE A 75 17.52 -9.12 6.42
CA ILE A 75 17.17 -10.52 6.16
C ILE A 75 15.67 -10.75 6.42
N SER A 76 15.15 -10.31 7.58
CA SER A 76 13.73 -10.43 7.92
C SER A 76 12.86 -9.65 6.93
N LEU A 77 13.29 -8.46 6.50
CA LEU A 77 12.65 -7.71 5.43
C LEU A 77 12.62 -8.51 4.13
N GLY A 78 13.74 -9.09 3.72
CA GLY A 78 13.83 -9.92 2.51
C GLY A 78 12.87 -11.11 2.55
N TRP A 79 12.81 -11.84 3.66
CA TRP A 79 11.87 -12.95 3.85
C TRP A 79 10.41 -12.49 3.85
N GLY A 80 10.12 -11.36 4.51
CA GLY A 80 8.78 -10.79 4.49
C GLY A 80 8.36 -10.40 3.08
N LEU A 81 9.25 -9.72 2.35
CA LEU A 81 9.00 -9.30 0.96
C LEU A 81 8.72 -10.51 0.07
N LEU A 82 9.58 -11.53 0.13
CA LEU A 82 9.40 -12.76 -0.62
C LEU A 82 8.08 -13.47 -0.26
N GLY A 83 7.77 -13.60 1.03
CA GLY A 83 6.53 -14.20 1.50
C GLY A 83 5.29 -13.44 1.02
N GLY A 84 5.35 -12.10 1.04
CA GLY A 84 4.27 -11.24 0.55
C GLY A 84 4.01 -11.42 -0.94
N ILE A 85 5.08 -11.44 -1.75
CA ILE A 85 5.03 -11.63 -3.20
C ILE A 85 4.51 -13.02 -3.56
N LEU A 86 5.10 -14.08 -2.98
CA LEU A 86 4.72 -15.45 -3.31
C LEU A 86 3.30 -15.76 -2.85
N GLY A 87 2.93 -15.30 -1.65
CA GLY A 87 1.60 -15.48 -1.11
C GLY A 87 0.54 -14.81 -1.98
N LEU A 88 0.67 -13.50 -2.21
CA LEU A 88 -0.31 -12.76 -3.01
C LEU A 88 -0.28 -13.20 -4.48
N GLY A 89 0.89 -13.50 -5.04
CA GLY A 89 1.05 -14.06 -6.37
C GLY A 89 0.32 -15.40 -6.53
N SER A 90 0.41 -16.29 -5.54
CA SER A 90 -0.32 -17.55 -5.54
C SER A 90 -1.84 -17.35 -5.52
N MET A 91 -2.33 -16.35 -4.76
CA MET A 91 -3.74 -15.97 -4.73
C MET A 91 -4.21 -15.45 -6.10
N VAL A 92 -3.43 -14.58 -6.75
CA VAL A 92 -3.74 -14.06 -8.10
C VAL A 92 -3.75 -15.20 -9.13
N LEU A 93 -2.77 -16.09 -9.09
CA LEU A 93 -2.70 -17.26 -9.97
C LEU A 93 -3.88 -18.23 -9.76
N MET A 94 -4.30 -18.45 -8.51
CA MET A 94 -5.49 -19.25 -8.20
C MET A 94 -6.73 -18.63 -8.83
N GLN A 95 -6.95 -17.32 -8.64
CA GLN A 95 -8.09 -16.61 -9.21
C GLN A 95 -8.08 -16.64 -10.74
N GLN A 96 -6.90 -16.57 -11.36
CA GLN A 96 -6.73 -16.74 -12.80
C GLN A 96 -7.15 -18.16 -13.25
N ARG A 97 -6.66 -19.21 -12.58
CA ARG A 97 -6.99 -20.61 -12.91
C ARG A 97 -8.48 -20.92 -12.80
N LEU A 98 -9.16 -20.26 -11.86
CA LEU A 98 -10.62 -20.37 -11.69
C LEU A 98 -11.42 -19.49 -12.68
N GLY A 99 -10.73 -18.73 -13.54
CA GLY A 99 -11.36 -17.87 -14.55
C GLY A 99 -12.01 -16.61 -13.98
N TRP A 100 -11.72 -16.25 -12.72
CA TRP A 100 -12.24 -15.05 -12.05
C TRP A 100 -11.44 -13.80 -12.43
N LEU A 101 -10.18 -14.03 -12.84
CA LEU A 101 -9.25 -13.02 -13.28
C LEU A 101 -8.68 -13.40 -14.65
N GLN A 102 -8.49 -12.43 -15.53
CA GLN A 102 -7.83 -12.59 -16.83
C GLN A 102 -6.68 -11.61 -16.96
N TRP A 103 -5.59 -12.04 -17.62
CA TRP A 103 -4.55 -11.12 -18.04
C TRP A 103 -5.05 -10.29 -19.21
N ASN A 104 -4.77 -8.99 -19.18
CA ASN A 104 -4.98 -8.14 -20.33
C ASN A 104 -3.87 -8.39 -21.35
N GLU A 105 -4.24 -8.42 -22.63
CA GLU A 105 -3.26 -8.29 -23.71
C GLU A 105 -2.65 -6.89 -23.60
N TYR A 106 -1.32 -6.81 -23.48
CA TYR A 106 -0.59 -5.54 -23.48
C TYR A 106 -1.07 -4.67 -24.66
N PRO A 107 -1.19 -3.34 -24.52
CA PRO A 107 -1.44 -2.51 -25.68
C PRO A 107 -0.27 -2.67 -26.65
N VAL A 108 -0.58 -3.28 -27.81
CA VAL A 108 0.29 -3.39 -28.98
C VAL A 108 0.93 -2.04 -29.28
N VAL A 109 2.24 -2.06 -29.42
CA VAL A 109 3.06 -0.95 -29.92
C VAL A 109 2.45 -0.48 -31.24
N VAL A 110 1.93 0.74 -31.29
CA VAL A 110 1.81 1.42 -32.58
C VAL A 110 3.22 1.82 -32.93
N GLU A 111 3.90 0.96 -33.70
CA GLU A 111 5.07 1.37 -34.44
C GLU A 111 4.66 2.62 -35.21
N LEU A 112 5.45 3.69 -35.08
CA LEU A 112 5.37 4.82 -35.99
C LEU A 112 5.68 4.25 -37.38
N SER A 113 4.63 3.84 -38.10
CA SER A 113 4.72 3.61 -39.52
C SER A 113 5.09 4.95 -40.14
N THR A 114 6.37 5.10 -40.43
CA THR A 114 6.89 6.00 -41.46
C THR A 114 6.03 5.86 -42.71
N GLU A 115 5.09 6.79 -42.91
CA GLU A 115 4.51 7.03 -44.22
C GLU A 115 4.73 8.48 -44.59
N GLN A 116 5.81 8.67 -45.34
CA GLN A 116 5.87 9.66 -46.41
C GLN A 116 4.66 9.45 -47.33
N SER A 117 3.79 10.46 -47.46
CA SER A 117 2.98 10.64 -48.67
C SER A 117 2.39 12.05 -48.74
N ASN A 118 2.75 12.77 -49.80
CA ASN A 118 2.22 14.06 -50.19
C ASN A 118 0.75 13.95 -50.63
N ALA A 119 -0.11 14.92 -50.28
CA ALA A 119 -1.00 15.64 -51.21
C ALA A 119 -2.04 16.50 -50.49
N SER A 120 -2.30 17.65 -51.10
CA SER A 120 -3.25 18.73 -50.80
C SER A 120 -4.75 18.35 -50.89
N THR A 121 -5.58 18.95 -50.00
CA THR A 121 -6.80 19.80 -50.25
C THR A 121 -7.85 19.59 -49.12
N PRO A 122 -8.56 20.63 -48.61
CA PRO A 122 -9.44 20.50 -47.44
C PRO A 122 -10.93 20.34 -47.79
N ILE A 123 -11.66 19.47 -47.07
CA ILE A 123 -13.14 19.47 -47.03
C ILE A 123 -13.62 19.33 -45.58
N GLN A 124 -14.51 20.25 -45.21
CA GLN A 124 -15.30 20.31 -43.97
C GLN A 124 -16.17 19.07 -43.78
N GLY A 125 -16.08 18.46 -42.60
CA GLY A 125 -17.00 17.44 -42.11
C GLY A 125 -16.92 17.36 -40.60
N SER A 126 -17.95 17.88 -39.93
CA SER A 126 -18.14 17.76 -38.49
C SER A 126 -18.29 16.29 -38.09
N THR A 127 -17.25 15.72 -37.51
CA THR A 127 -17.35 14.65 -36.51
C THR A 127 -16.46 15.07 -35.35
N ALA A 128 -17.08 15.45 -34.22
CA ALA A 128 -16.35 15.64 -32.98
C ALA A 128 -15.71 14.30 -32.62
N THR A 129 -14.41 14.17 -32.92
CA THR A 129 -13.59 13.11 -32.40
C THR A 129 -13.68 13.17 -30.88
N PRO A 130 -13.97 12.06 -30.18
CA PRO A 130 -13.86 12.06 -28.73
C PRO A 130 -12.44 12.48 -28.35
N PRO A 131 -12.24 13.18 -27.22
CA PRO A 131 -10.91 13.58 -26.81
C PRO A 131 -10.04 12.33 -26.76
N VAL A 132 -8.92 12.37 -27.48
CA VAL A 132 -7.88 11.35 -27.46
C VAL A 132 -7.51 11.14 -26.00
N ALA A 133 -8.11 10.12 -25.38
CA ALA A 133 -7.76 9.69 -24.05
C ALA A 133 -6.27 9.38 -24.11
N THR A 134 -5.47 10.22 -23.46
CA THR A 134 -4.01 10.14 -23.47
C THR A 134 -3.66 8.80 -22.84
N ARG A 135 -3.47 7.77 -23.67
CA ARG A 135 -3.08 6.44 -23.22
C ARG A 135 -1.66 6.57 -22.68
N PHE A 136 -1.54 6.64 -21.35
CA PHE A 136 -0.25 6.61 -20.68
C PHE A 136 0.36 5.22 -20.94
N GLN A 137 1.30 5.12 -21.88
CA GLN A 137 2.06 3.90 -22.11
C GLN A 137 3.07 3.74 -20.97
N ALA A 138 2.65 3.07 -19.90
CA ALA A 138 3.53 2.75 -18.79
C ALA A 138 4.51 1.64 -19.24
N SER A 139 5.81 1.93 -19.24
CA SER A 139 6.83 0.93 -19.47
C SER A 139 6.92 -0.03 -18.28
N VAL A 140 7.02 -1.33 -18.53
CA VAL A 140 6.94 -2.37 -17.48
C VAL A 140 8.01 -2.18 -16.42
N LEU A 141 9.28 -2.11 -16.83
CA LEU A 141 10.41 -2.06 -15.89
C LEU A 141 10.38 -0.81 -14.99
N PRO A 142 10.24 0.43 -15.53
CA PRO A 142 10.12 1.62 -14.68
C PRO A 142 8.91 1.59 -13.75
N THR A 143 7.79 1.03 -14.20
CA THR A 143 6.57 0.91 -13.37
C THR A 143 6.80 -0.02 -12.18
N VAL A 144 7.36 -1.21 -12.44
CA VAL A 144 7.65 -2.21 -11.40
C VAL A 144 8.69 -1.68 -10.40
N LEU A 145 9.72 -0.97 -10.86
CA LEU A 145 10.72 -0.35 -9.97
C LEU A 145 10.13 0.79 -9.13
N THR A 146 9.31 1.65 -9.75
CA THR A 146 8.66 2.78 -9.07
C THR A 146 7.70 2.29 -7.98
N THR A 147 6.87 1.31 -8.31
CA THR A 147 5.93 0.71 -7.35
C THR A 147 6.64 -0.08 -6.25
N LEU A 148 7.81 -0.69 -6.52
CA LEU A 148 8.62 -1.34 -5.48
C LEU A 148 9.15 -0.31 -4.48
N PHE A 149 9.73 0.78 -4.98
CA PHE A 149 10.19 1.87 -4.14
C PHE A 149 9.04 2.43 -3.29
N LEU A 150 7.88 2.69 -3.91
CA LEU A 150 6.70 3.16 -3.21
C LEU A 150 6.24 2.17 -2.13
N GLY A 151 6.16 0.88 -2.46
CA GLY A 151 5.77 -0.17 -1.51
C GLY A 151 6.71 -0.26 -0.32
N LEU A 152 8.02 -0.19 -0.55
CA LEU A 152 9.02 -0.16 0.53
C LEU A 152 8.90 1.09 1.39
N TRP A 153 8.71 2.27 0.81
CA TRP A 153 8.60 3.52 1.56
C TRP A 153 7.29 3.63 2.35
N VAL A 154 6.15 3.30 1.74
CA VAL A 154 4.83 3.28 2.38
C VAL A 154 4.83 2.25 3.50
N GLY A 155 5.25 1.01 3.20
CA GLY A 155 5.34 -0.07 4.19
C GLY A 155 6.26 0.30 5.36
N PHE A 156 7.42 0.90 5.11
CA PHE A 156 8.33 1.37 6.17
C PHE A 156 7.63 2.37 7.10
N THR A 157 7.03 3.39 6.51
CA THR A 157 6.41 4.48 7.27
C THR A 157 5.25 3.98 8.11
N GLU A 158 4.38 3.14 7.52
CA GLU A 158 3.22 2.60 8.22
C GLU A 158 3.65 1.63 9.33
N GLU A 159 4.56 0.69 9.06
CA GLU A 159 5.03 -0.23 10.11
C GLU A 159 5.76 0.51 11.23
N LEU A 160 6.56 1.53 10.91
CA LEU A 160 7.21 2.38 11.91
C LEU A 160 6.21 3.07 12.83
N ILE A 161 5.11 3.61 12.28
CA ILE A 161 4.11 4.32 13.08
C ILE A 161 3.21 3.36 13.84
N PHE A 162 2.68 2.32 13.20
CA PHE A 162 1.68 1.45 13.81
C PHE A 162 2.29 0.36 14.69
N ARG A 163 3.31 -0.35 14.20
CA ARG A 163 3.92 -1.50 14.89
C ARG A 163 5.14 -1.08 15.71
N GLY A 164 5.87 -0.10 15.20
CA GLY A 164 6.94 0.56 15.95
C GLY A 164 6.37 1.41 17.08
N LEU A 165 5.85 2.60 16.77
CA LEU A 165 5.47 3.59 17.76
C LEU A 165 4.18 3.24 18.52
N ILE A 166 3.02 3.17 17.86
CA ILE A 166 1.71 3.04 18.52
C ILE A 166 1.65 1.75 19.33
N GLN A 167 1.96 0.60 18.72
CA GLN A 167 1.88 -0.69 19.40
C GLN A 167 2.81 -0.73 20.61
N THR A 168 4.08 -0.31 20.49
CA THR A 168 5.02 -0.27 21.62
C THR A 168 4.55 0.65 22.74
N GLN A 169 3.91 1.78 22.42
CA GLN A 169 3.37 2.67 23.46
C GLN A 169 2.12 2.11 24.12
N LEU A 170 1.24 1.40 23.39
CA LEU A 170 0.08 0.72 23.95
C LEU A 170 0.47 -0.46 24.85
N GLU A 171 1.53 -1.20 24.48
CA GLU A 171 2.08 -2.31 25.28
C GLU A 171 2.67 -1.86 26.64
N LEU A 172 2.82 -0.55 26.89
CA LEU A 172 3.21 -0.03 28.21
C LEU A 172 2.06 -0.04 29.22
N SER A 173 0.82 -0.04 28.77
CA SER A 173 -0.37 0.06 29.63
C SER A 173 -1.41 -1.03 29.38
N LEU A 174 -1.31 -1.76 28.27
CA LEU A 174 -2.26 -2.80 27.86
C LEU A 174 -1.55 -4.13 27.62
N ALA A 175 -2.31 -5.22 27.69
CA ALA A 175 -1.80 -6.53 27.30
C ALA A 175 -1.49 -6.58 25.79
N SER A 176 -0.49 -7.37 25.38
CA SER A 176 -0.03 -7.42 23.97
C SER A 176 -1.16 -7.70 22.98
N TRP A 177 -2.12 -8.56 23.33
CA TRP A 177 -3.28 -8.84 22.47
C TRP A 177 -4.22 -7.63 22.35
N GLN A 178 -4.41 -6.84 23.41
CA GLN A 178 -5.21 -5.61 23.36
C GLN A 178 -4.52 -4.55 22.49
N SER A 179 -3.21 -4.40 22.65
CA SER A 179 -2.40 -3.51 21.82
C SER A 179 -2.46 -3.89 20.34
N ALA A 180 -2.44 -5.19 20.02
CA ALA A 180 -2.59 -5.70 18.66
C ALA A 180 -3.96 -5.37 18.06
N LEU A 181 -5.05 -5.59 18.81
CA LEU A 181 -6.41 -5.28 18.35
C LEU A 181 -6.58 -3.78 18.11
N LEU A 182 -6.12 -2.94 19.05
CA LEU A 182 -6.25 -1.48 18.96
C LEU A 182 -5.36 -0.87 17.87
N THR A 183 -4.08 -1.25 17.78
CA THR A 183 -3.20 -0.71 16.73
C THR A 183 -3.70 -1.09 15.34
N SER A 184 -4.18 -2.33 15.17
CA SER A 184 -4.74 -2.79 13.89
C SER A 184 -6.06 -2.08 13.56
N ALA A 185 -6.88 -1.76 14.57
CA ALA A 185 -8.11 -1.00 14.37
C ALA A 185 -7.81 0.44 13.95
N LEU A 186 -6.84 1.09 14.59
CA LEU A 186 -6.37 2.42 14.21
C LEU A 186 -5.82 2.42 12.77
N PHE A 187 -5.04 1.41 12.40
CA PHE A 187 -4.52 1.21 11.05
C PHE A 187 -5.67 1.13 10.01
N ALA A 188 -6.66 0.28 10.25
CA ALA A 188 -7.79 0.12 9.34
C ALA A 188 -8.63 1.40 9.23
N LEU A 189 -8.95 2.04 10.35
CA LEU A 189 -9.77 3.25 10.38
C LEU A 189 -9.08 4.44 9.71
N LEU A 190 -7.76 4.57 9.82
CA LEU A 190 -7.01 5.66 9.19
C LEU A 190 -7.04 5.60 7.65
N HIS A 191 -7.29 4.43 7.05
CA HIS A 191 -7.53 4.35 5.61
C HIS A 191 -8.77 5.15 5.17
N LEU A 192 -9.75 5.37 6.05
CA LEU A 192 -10.91 6.21 5.74
C LEU A 192 -10.56 7.69 5.56
N VAL A 193 -9.48 8.18 6.19
CA VAL A 193 -9.07 9.59 6.10
C VAL A 193 -8.66 9.94 4.67
N TRP A 194 -7.94 9.02 4.02
CA TRP A 194 -7.34 9.25 2.71
C TRP A 194 -8.07 8.55 1.57
N GLU A 195 -8.81 7.48 1.83
CA GLU A 195 -9.57 6.73 0.80
C GLU A 195 -11.09 6.96 0.87
N GLY A 196 -11.58 7.57 1.95
CA GLY A 196 -12.99 7.90 2.12
C GLY A 196 -13.89 6.69 2.35
N ARG A 197 -15.21 6.93 2.26
CA ARG A 197 -16.25 5.95 2.60
C ARG A 197 -16.33 4.76 1.64
N ALA A 198 -15.80 4.90 0.43
CA ALA A 198 -15.69 3.80 -0.52
C ALA A 198 -14.81 2.65 0.01
N ASN A 199 -14.03 2.86 1.08
CA ASN A 199 -13.23 1.81 1.70
C ASN A 199 -13.89 1.07 2.87
N LEU A 200 -15.13 1.43 3.24
CA LEU A 200 -15.86 0.77 4.34
C LEU A 200 -15.92 -0.76 4.20
N PRO A 201 -16.21 -1.35 3.02
CA PRO A 201 -16.26 -2.81 2.89
C PRO A 201 -14.91 -3.51 3.14
N GLN A 202 -13.79 -2.80 2.99
CA GLN A 202 -12.44 -3.35 3.14
C GLN A 202 -11.94 -3.33 4.58
N LEU A 203 -12.59 -2.56 5.47
CA LEU A 203 -12.12 -2.37 6.85
C LEU A 203 -11.90 -3.68 7.63
N PRO A 204 -12.78 -4.70 7.55
CA PRO A 204 -12.52 -5.97 8.24
C PRO A 204 -11.25 -6.66 7.74
N GLY A 205 -11.00 -6.61 6.43
CA GLY A 205 -9.79 -7.14 5.81
C GLY A 205 -8.53 -6.35 6.18
N LEU A 206 -8.59 -5.02 6.20
CA LEU A 206 -7.49 -4.17 6.65
C LEU A 206 -7.17 -4.35 8.14
N TRP A 207 -8.20 -4.54 8.97
CA TRP A 207 -8.03 -4.83 10.39
C TRP A 207 -7.34 -6.18 10.59
N LEU A 208 -7.81 -7.22 9.89
CA LEU A 208 -7.17 -8.53 9.90
C LEU A 208 -5.73 -8.46 9.38
N MET A 209 -5.49 -7.80 8.26
CA MET A 209 -4.15 -7.56 7.73
C MET A 209 -3.26 -6.94 8.79
N GLY A 210 -3.83 -6.00 9.55
CA GLY A 210 -3.10 -5.37 10.62
C GLY A 210 -2.70 -6.32 11.75
N LEU A 211 -3.56 -7.27 12.09
CA LEU A 211 -3.26 -8.34 13.06
C LEU A 211 -2.18 -9.29 12.54
N VAL A 212 -2.21 -9.63 11.24
CA VAL A 212 -1.16 -10.46 10.61
C VAL A 212 0.20 -9.78 10.69
N LEU A 213 0.27 -8.46 10.47
CA LEU A 213 1.51 -7.70 10.57
C LEU A 213 2.00 -7.60 12.03
N THR A 214 1.10 -7.46 13.00
CA THR A 214 1.48 -7.57 14.42
C THR A 214 1.98 -8.98 14.78
N LEU A 215 1.35 -10.03 14.24
CA LEU A 215 1.87 -11.40 14.41
C LEU A 215 3.26 -11.52 13.81
N ALA A 216 3.50 -11.03 12.60
CA ALA A 216 4.80 -11.03 11.95
C ALA A 216 5.88 -10.34 12.82
N ARG A 217 5.56 -9.18 13.42
CA ARG A 217 6.45 -8.51 14.38
C ARG A 217 6.81 -9.44 15.56
N TRP A 218 5.84 -10.16 16.12
CA TRP A 218 6.09 -11.05 17.25
C TRP A 218 6.87 -12.31 16.86
N VAL A 219 6.66 -12.85 15.66
CA VAL A 219 7.48 -13.94 15.12
C VAL A 219 8.93 -13.46 14.93
N ASP A 220 9.12 -12.22 14.49
CA ASP A 220 10.42 -11.57 14.31
C ASP A 220 10.97 -10.93 15.62
N GLN A 221 10.55 -11.44 16.79
CA GLN A 221 11.06 -11.03 18.10
C GLN A 221 11.00 -9.51 18.38
N GLY A 222 10.02 -8.81 17.81
CA GLY A 222 9.81 -7.38 17.95
C GLY A 222 10.44 -6.52 16.84
N SER A 223 11.22 -7.12 15.93
CA SER A 223 11.76 -6.44 14.74
C SER A 223 10.64 -6.05 13.77
N LEU A 224 10.85 -4.94 13.07
CA LEU A 224 9.96 -4.47 12.00
C LEU A 224 10.30 -5.09 10.64
N GLY A 225 11.39 -5.86 10.51
CA GLY A 225 11.84 -6.41 9.23
C GLY A 225 10.76 -7.24 8.55
N LEU A 226 10.30 -8.30 9.22
CA LEU A 226 9.29 -9.19 8.66
C LEU A 226 7.95 -8.50 8.29
N PRO A 227 7.32 -7.70 9.18
CA PRO A 227 6.09 -6.99 8.82
C PRO A 227 6.31 -5.94 7.72
N TRP A 228 7.44 -5.22 7.73
CA TRP A 228 7.77 -4.25 6.67
C TRP A 228 7.89 -4.95 5.32
N GLY A 229 8.62 -6.07 5.26
CA GLY A 229 8.75 -6.86 4.05
C GLY A 229 7.40 -7.34 3.52
N LEU A 230 6.59 -7.99 4.38
CA LEU A 230 5.27 -8.51 4.00
C LEU A 230 4.37 -7.41 3.44
N HIS A 231 4.29 -6.29 4.16
CA HIS A 231 3.46 -5.17 3.77
C HIS A 231 3.91 -4.56 2.44
N ALA A 232 5.23 -4.31 2.29
CA ALA A 232 5.80 -3.80 1.06
C ALA A 232 5.56 -4.74 -0.13
N GLY A 233 5.64 -6.06 0.08
CA GLY A 233 5.39 -7.07 -0.96
C GLY A 233 3.94 -7.06 -1.45
N TRP A 234 2.98 -6.92 -0.54
CA TRP A 234 1.57 -6.80 -0.90
C TRP A 234 1.28 -5.51 -1.67
N ILE A 235 1.79 -4.38 -1.20
CA ILE A 235 1.63 -3.09 -1.88
C ILE A 235 2.27 -3.15 -3.26
N TRP A 236 3.51 -3.64 -3.37
CA TRP A 236 4.25 -3.68 -4.63
C TRP A 236 3.54 -4.49 -5.71
N LEU A 237 3.13 -5.72 -5.37
CA LEU A 237 2.49 -6.60 -6.35
C LEU A 237 1.14 -6.04 -6.79
N MET A 238 0.28 -5.60 -5.87
CA MET A 238 -1.00 -4.98 -6.23
C MET A 238 -0.79 -3.70 -7.05
N ALA A 239 0.07 -2.79 -6.59
CA ALA A 239 0.32 -1.53 -7.29
C ALA A 239 0.92 -1.76 -8.69
N SER A 240 1.77 -2.77 -8.87
CA SER A 240 2.29 -3.16 -10.18
C SER A 240 1.19 -3.65 -11.11
N LEU A 241 0.34 -4.57 -10.63
CA LEU A 241 -0.77 -5.13 -11.40
C LEU A 241 -1.78 -4.05 -11.78
N ASP A 242 -2.11 -3.16 -10.86
CA ASP A 242 -3.07 -2.07 -11.06
C ASP A 242 -2.50 -0.98 -11.98
N THR A 243 -1.25 -0.55 -11.78
CA THR A 243 -0.65 0.51 -12.61
C THR A 243 -0.46 0.05 -14.05
N LEU A 244 -0.07 -1.21 -14.25
CA LEU A 244 0.05 -1.80 -15.58
C LEU A 244 -1.31 -2.19 -16.18
N GLN A 245 -2.39 -2.12 -15.40
CA GLN A 245 -3.70 -2.67 -15.78
C GLN A 245 -3.54 -4.12 -16.30
N ALA A 246 -2.67 -4.90 -15.65
CA ALA A 246 -2.24 -6.20 -16.14
C ALA A 246 -3.34 -7.25 -16.04
N VAL A 247 -4.29 -7.04 -15.12
CA VAL A 247 -5.35 -7.99 -14.80
C VAL A 247 -6.71 -7.32 -14.82
N ARG A 248 -7.73 -8.07 -15.25
CA ARG A 248 -9.14 -7.66 -15.16
C ARG A 248 -9.97 -8.75 -14.49
N TYR A 249 -10.92 -8.35 -13.65
CA TYR A 249 -11.91 -9.27 -13.07
C TYR A 249 -13.01 -9.58 -14.09
N THR A 250 -13.39 -10.84 -14.22
CA THR A 250 -14.34 -11.31 -15.24
C THR A 250 -15.81 -11.17 -14.82
N HIS A 251 -16.07 -10.76 -13.57
CA HIS A 251 -17.40 -10.67 -12.95
C HIS A 251 -18.23 -11.96 -13.02
N ARG A 252 -17.58 -13.11 -13.25
CA ARG A 252 -18.24 -14.43 -13.31
C ARG A 252 -18.69 -14.95 -11.93
N VAL A 253 -18.11 -14.41 -10.87
CA VAL A 253 -18.41 -14.79 -9.48
C VAL A 253 -18.77 -13.57 -8.65
N SER A 254 -19.44 -13.81 -7.53
CA SER A 254 -19.90 -12.76 -6.62
C SER A 254 -18.75 -11.89 -6.12
N PRO A 255 -18.92 -10.55 -6.07
CA PRO A 255 -17.96 -9.64 -5.45
C PRO A 255 -17.63 -9.96 -3.98
N TRP A 256 -18.52 -10.66 -3.26
CA TRP A 256 -18.24 -11.13 -1.90
C TRP A 256 -17.10 -12.15 -1.83
N LEU A 257 -16.82 -12.86 -2.93
CA LEU A 257 -15.76 -13.86 -2.99
C LEU A 257 -14.43 -13.21 -3.41
N THR A 258 -14.42 -12.49 -4.53
CA THR A 258 -13.21 -11.90 -5.12
C THR A 258 -12.84 -10.51 -4.60
N GLY A 259 -13.78 -9.84 -3.93
CA GLY A 259 -13.62 -8.46 -3.47
C GLY A 259 -14.51 -7.48 -4.23
N TRP A 260 -14.86 -6.40 -3.55
CA TRP A 260 -15.72 -5.33 -4.07
C TRP A 260 -14.88 -4.29 -4.83
N GLU A 261 -15.32 -3.88 -6.03
CA GLU A 261 -14.66 -2.83 -6.85
C GLU A 261 -13.13 -3.01 -6.99
N GLY A 262 -12.67 -4.25 -7.16
CA GLY A 262 -11.24 -4.54 -7.33
C GLY A 262 -10.43 -4.54 -6.02
N LYS A 263 -11.07 -4.46 -4.85
CA LYS A 263 -10.41 -4.51 -3.53
C LYS A 263 -10.42 -5.94 -2.97
N PRO A 264 -9.31 -6.70 -3.04
CA PRO A 264 -9.31 -8.13 -2.68
C PRO A 264 -9.62 -8.38 -1.21
N LEU A 265 -9.18 -7.47 -0.32
CA LEU A 265 -9.41 -7.56 1.13
C LEU A 265 -10.88 -7.36 1.54
N ALA A 266 -11.74 -6.91 0.63
CA ALA A 266 -13.19 -6.87 0.84
C ALA A 266 -13.88 -8.20 0.47
N GLY A 267 -13.12 -9.20 -0.01
CA GLY A 267 -13.63 -10.50 -0.43
C GLY A 267 -13.15 -11.64 0.46
N ALA A 268 -13.91 -12.74 0.49
CA ALA A 268 -13.57 -13.93 1.26
C ALA A 268 -12.23 -14.56 0.85
N VAL A 269 -11.83 -14.46 -0.42
CA VAL A 269 -10.52 -14.94 -0.90
C VAL A 269 -9.39 -14.15 -0.27
N GLY A 270 -9.49 -12.82 -0.21
CA GLY A 270 -8.48 -11.97 0.43
C GLY A 270 -8.40 -12.21 1.94
N ILE A 271 -9.53 -12.39 2.61
CA ILE A 271 -9.57 -12.76 4.03
C ILE A 271 -8.93 -14.14 4.24
N GLY A 272 -9.28 -15.14 3.42
CA GLY A 272 -8.69 -16.47 3.47
C GLY A 272 -7.17 -16.45 3.26
N PHE A 273 -6.69 -15.64 2.31
CA PHE A 273 -5.27 -15.41 2.09
C PHE A 273 -4.54 -14.87 3.33
N LEU A 274 -5.13 -13.88 4.01
CA LEU A 274 -4.57 -13.33 5.25
C LEU A 274 -4.54 -14.36 6.38
N LEU A 275 -5.61 -15.16 6.54
CA LEU A 275 -5.66 -16.23 7.53
C LEU A 275 -4.62 -17.33 7.25
N LEU A 276 -4.42 -17.70 5.98
CA LEU A 276 -3.37 -18.63 5.58
C LEU A 276 -1.97 -18.08 5.89
N THR A 277 -1.75 -16.79 5.60
CA THR A 277 -0.48 -16.13 5.93
C THR A 277 -0.25 -16.11 7.44
N ALA A 278 -1.27 -15.81 8.24
CA ALA A 278 -1.19 -15.87 9.70
C ALA A 278 -0.87 -17.28 10.20
N GLY A 279 -1.52 -18.30 9.64
CA GLY A 279 -1.24 -19.70 9.94
C GLY A 279 0.20 -20.09 9.62
N ALA A 280 0.72 -19.68 8.45
CA ALA A 280 2.10 -19.93 8.06
C ALA A 280 3.11 -19.25 9.01
N LEU A 281 2.87 -17.99 9.37
CA LEU A 281 3.70 -17.28 10.36
C LEU A 281 3.68 -17.97 11.72
N TRP A 282 2.51 -18.43 12.17
CA TRP A 282 2.36 -19.13 13.44
C TRP A 282 3.10 -20.47 13.45
N LEU A 283 3.07 -21.21 12.35
CA LEU A 283 3.83 -22.46 12.20
C LEU A 283 5.34 -22.21 12.25
N VAL A 284 5.84 -21.18 11.56
CA VAL A 284 7.26 -20.79 11.60
C VAL A 284 7.70 -20.49 13.03
N ARG A 285 6.88 -19.76 13.80
CA ARG A 285 7.15 -19.47 15.21
C ARG A 285 7.23 -20.72 16.08
N GLY A 286 6.46 -21.76 15.77
CA GLY A 286 6.50 -23.03 16.52
C GLY A 286 7.75 -23.87 16.25
N LEU A 287 8.49 -23.57 15.17
CA LEU A 287 9.70 -24.29 14.75
C LEU A 287 11.00 -23.60 15.22
N SER A 288 10.92 -22.34 15.65
CA SER A 288 12.03 -21.52 16.17
C SER A 288 12.09 -21.53 17.69
#